data_AF-A0A9P4WVR8-F1
#
_entry.id   AF-A0A9P4WVR8-F1
#
_cell.length_a   1.000
_cell.length_b   1.000
_cell.length_c   1.000
_cell.angle_alpha   90.00
_cell.angle_beta   90.00
_cell.angle_gamma   90.00
#
_symmetry.space_group_name_H-M   'P 1'
#
loop_
_entity.id
_entity.type
_entity.pdbx_description
1 polymer ?
#
loop_
_entity_poly.entity_id
_entity_poly.type
_entity_poly.pdbx_seq_one_letter_code
_entity_poly.pdbx_strand_id
1 'polypeptide(L)'
;MSIFASKAAFVELGLEVVTPSTAHMYQDCFICKDPLDVNIHSTATAKHHAAVRIGVCGHVHGQECLSLWLDVGNSCPTCKHLLFEDSGRRVSQSDAEHVVYFVKRMFGVVGEKRAMAAIVRLVGKQEAEQARQQRIRGEAVKNAKAKELQAPQDDFVDDDDDDWMDDSDAEKDFEMDEEDGGGIVLEEEDTEPQSAAI
;
A
#
# COMPACT_ATOMS: atom_id res chain seq x y z
N MET A 1 -15.40 13.38 7.37
CA MET A 1 -14.19 13.75 6.62
C MET A 1 -13.05 12.96 7.24
N SER A 2 -12.23 12.30 6.44
CA SER A 2 -11.04 11.61 6.96
C SER A 2 -10.01 12.68 7.36
N ILE A 3 -9.24 12.45 8.42
CA ILE A 3 -8.23 13.42 8.89
C ILE A 3 -6.86 13.12 8.28
N PHE A 4 -6.60 11.86 7.94
CA PHE A 4 -5.33 11.40 7.38
C PHE A 4 -5.50 10.91 5.94
N ALA A 5 -4.53 11.24 5.08
CA ALA A 5 -4.56 10.87 3.66
C ALA A 5 -4.22 9.38 3.41
N SER A 6 -3.54 8.71 4.34
CA SER A 6 -3.11 7.32 4.19
C SER A 6 -2.95 6.60 5.53
N LYS A 7 -2.92 5.27 5.50
CA LYS A 7 -2.63 4.42 6.68
C LYS A 7 -1.28 4.77 7.31
N ALA A 8 -0.24 4.97 6.50
CA ALA A 8 1.10 5.28 7.00
C ALA A 8 1.12 6.59 7.79
N ALA A 9 0.49 7.65 7.25
CA ALA A 9 0.37 8.92 7.93
C ALA A 9 -0.44 8.80 9.25
N PHE A 10 -1.47 7.95 9.27
CA PHE A 10 -2.22 7.69 10.49
C PHE A 10 -1.39 6.94 11.56
N VAL A 11 -0.59 5.97 11.18
CA VAL A 11 0.23 5.21 12.13
C VAL A 11 1.32 6.09 12.75
N GLU A 12 1.92 6.99 11.98
CA GLU A 12 2.98 7.88 12.46
C GLU A 12 2.46 9.05 13.31
N LEU A 13 1.33 9.66 12.92
CA LEU A 13 0.86 10.92 13.52
C LEU A 13 -0.46 10.78 14.31
N GLY A 14 -1.22 9.72 14.05
CA GLY A 14 -2.57 9.53 14.60
C GLY A 14 -2.63 8.56 15.79
N LEU A 15 -1.53 7.87 16.11
CA LEU A 15 -1.42 6.95 17.22
C LEU A 15 -0.56 7.52 18.34
N GLU A 16 -1.16 7.58 19.52
CA GLU A 16 -0.46 7.96 20.74
C GLU A 16 -0.20 6.70 21.57
N VAL A 17 1.06 6.41 21.85
CA VAL A 17 1.43 5.31 22.74
C VAL A 17 0.96 5.65 24.15
N VAL A 18 0.10 4.81 24.72
CA VAL A 18 -0.42 5.04 26.07
C VAL A 18 0.60 4.53 27.07
N THR A 19 1.15 5.43 27.87
CA THR A 19 2.01 5.05 28.99
C THR A 19 1.22 4.23 30.02
N PRO A 20 1.79 3.14 30.56
CA PRO A 20 1.13 2.34 31.58
C PRO A 20 0.82 3.21 32.80
N SER A 21 -0.47 3.30 33.12
CA SER A 21 -0.96 4.10 34.24
C SER A 21 -2.04 3.31 34.96
N THR A 22 -2.08 3.44 36.28
CA THR A 22 -3.10 2.85 37.14
C THR A 22 -4.52 3.28 36.76
N ALA A 23 -4.70 4.40 36.05
CA ALA A 23 -6.02 4.82 35.55
C ALA A 23 -6.60 3.88 34.46
N HIS A 24 -5.77 3.08 33.79
CA HIS A 24 -6.18 2.23 32.66
C HIS A 24 -6.10 0.72 32.97
N MET A 25 -5.88 0.36 34.24
CA MET A 25 -5.63 -1.02 34.69
C MET A 25 -6.76 -2.04 34.40
N TYR A 26 -7.98 -1.58 34.08
CA TYR A 26 -9.14 -2.42 33.75
C TYR A 26 -9.60 -2.29 32.29
N GLN A 27 -8.79 -1.67 31.42
CA GLN A 27 -9.14 -1.55 30.01
C GLN A 27 -8.65 -2.74 29.22
N ASP A 28 -9.59 -3.57 28.78
CA ASP A 28 -9.32 -4.67 27.85
C ASP A 28 -9.35 -4.17 26.41
N CYS A 29 -8.62 -4.85 25.53
CA CYS A 29 -8.66 -4.55 24.11
C CYS A 29 -10.05 -4.85 23.55
N PHE A 30 -10.73 -3.85 22.98
CA PHE A 30 -12.06 -4.07 22.38
C PHE A 30 -12.08 -5.10 21.23
N ILE A 31 -10.94 -5.37 20.60
CA ILE A 31 -10.83 -6.25 19.43
C ILE A 31 -10.69 -7.71 19.87
N CYS A 32 -9.70 -8.02 20.71
CA CYS A 32 -9.41 -9.39 21.14
C CYS A 32 -9.93 -9.73 22.55
N LYS A 33 -10.33 -8.73 23.34
CA LYS A 33 -10.74 -8.83 24.75
C LYS A 33 -9.64 -9.29 25.71
N ASP A 34 -8.39 -9.29 25.26
CA ASP A 34 -7.24 -9.55 26.11
C ASP A 34 -6.82 -8.27 26.85
N PRO A 35 -6.22 -8.41 28.06
CA PRO A 35 -5.77 -7.27 28.83
C PRO A 35 -4.66 -6.51 28.10
N LEU A 36 -4.74 -5.18 28.14
CA LEU A 36 -3.72 -4.29 27.58
C LEU A 36 -2.53 -4.16 28.53
N ASP A 37 -1.35 -3.92 27.98
CA ASP A 37 -0.07 -3.75 28.70
C ASP A 37 0.03 -2.37 29.39
N VAL A 38 -1.05 -2.00 30.07
CA VAL A 38 -1.19 -0.81 30.94
C VAL A 38 -1.27 -1.21 32.41
N ASN A 39 -1.27 -2.50 32.71
CA ASN A 39 -1.45 -3.03 34.04
C ASN A 39 -0.11 -3.51 34.64
N ILE A 40 0.36 -2.77 35.66
CA ILE A 40 1.57 -3.06 36.46
C ILE A 40 1.48 -4.44 37.16
N HIS A 41 0.27 -5.00 37.29
CA HIS A 41 -0.01 -6.25 38.01
C HIS A 41 -0.38 -7.42 37.09
N SER A 42 -0.19 -7.30 35.77
CA SER A 42 -0.62 -8.34 34.85
C SER A 42 0.27 -9.58 34.97
N THR A 43 -0.26 -10.64 35.58
CA THR A 43 0.42 -11.92 35.78
C THR A 43 0.77 -12.55 34.43
N ALA A 44 2.02 -13.00 34.30
CA ALA A 44 2.75 -13.38 33.08
C ALA A 44 2.19 -14.53 32.19
N THR A 45 0.88 -14.77 32.17
CA THR A 45 0.27 -15.90 31.46
C THR A 45 -0.69 -15.52 30.32
N ALA A 46 -1.06 -14.23 30.19
CA ALA A 46 -1.87 -13.75 29.08
C ALA A 46 -1.00 -12.96 28.08
N LYS A 47 -1.29 -13.08 26.78
CA LYS A 47 -0.61 -12.31 25.73
C LYS A 47 -0.99 -10.84 25.90
N HIS A 48 -0.15 -10.05 26.56
CA HIS A 48 -0.40 -8.61 26.74
C HIS A 48 -0.07 -7.87 25.45
N HIS A 49 -0.90 -6.88 25.11
CA HIS A 49 -0.73 -6.08 23.91
C HIS A 49 -0.40 -4.64 24.31
N ALA A 50 0.67 -4.08 23.74
CA ALA A 50 1.02 -2.67 23.93
C ALA A 50 -0.19 -1.77 23.60
N ALA A 51 -0.53 -0.85 24.50
CA ALA A 51 -1.73 -0.01 24.35
C ALA A 51 -1.44 1.24 23.52
N VAL A 52 -2.29 1.49 22.52
CA VAL A 52 -2.27 2.71 21.71
C VAL A 52 -3.63 3.39 21.74
N ARG A 53 -3.61 4.72 21.78
CA ARG A 53 -4.78 5.58 21.71
C ARG A 53 -4.87 6.20 20.33
N ILE A 54 -6.06 6.17 19.76
CA ILE A 54 -6.36 6.87 18.51
C ILE A 54 -6.58 8.35 18.84
N GLY A 55 -5.71 9.25 18.38
CA GLY A 55 -5.76 10.67 18.74
C GLY A 55 -7.07 11.36 18.33
N VAL A 56 -7.69 10.93 17.22
CA VAL A 56 -8.90 11.57 16.69
C VAL A 56 -10.19 11.24 17.44
N CYS A 57 -10.28 10.06 18.05
CA CYS A 57 -11.49 9.61 18.74
C CYS A 57 -11.27 9.19 20.19
N GLY A 58 -10.02 9.13 20.64
CA GLY A 58 -9.64 8.83 22.02
C GLY A 58 -9.78 7.37 22.44
N HIS A 59 -10.20 6.46 21.55
CA HIS A 59 -10.35 5.03 21.87
C HIS A 59 -8.99 4.33 21.97
N VAL A 60 -8.88 3.42 22.95
CA VAL A 60 -7.65 2.69 23.25
C VAL A 60 -7.78 1.24 22.80
N HIS A 61 -6.76 0.75 22.11
CA HIS A 61 -6.68 -0.62 21.59
C HIS A 61 -5.27 -1.17 21.74
N GLY A 62 -5.11 -2.48 21.54
CA GLY A 62 -3.77 -3.08 21.44
C GLY A 62 -3.17 -2.72 20.09
N GLN A 63 -1.88 -2.36 20.07
CA GLN A 63 -1.14 -1.93 18.88
C GLN A 63 -1.25 -2.95 17.74
N GLU A 64 -0.96 -4.21 18.03
CA GLU A 64 -1.05 -5.31 17.07
C GLU A 64 -2.47 -5.51 16.55
N CYS A 65 -3.46 -5.51 17.45
CA CYS A 65 -4.85 -5.70 17.06
C CYS A 65 -5.37 -4.53 16.20
N LEU A 66 -4.98 -3.31 16.54
CA LEU A 66 -5.35 -2.13 15.76
C LEU A 66 -4.63 -2.15 14.41
N SER A 67 -3.36 -2.53 14.34
CA SER A 67 -2.62 -2.66 13.08
C SER A 67 -3.30 -3.63 12.11
N LEU A 68 -3.66 -4.83 12.60
CA LEU A 68 -4.39 -5.85 11.83
C LEU A 68 -5.79 -5.37 11.40
N TRP A 69 -6.48 -4.63 12.25
CA TRP A 69 -7.77 -4.04 11.90
C TRP A 69 -7.61 -3.02 10.77
N LEU A 70 -6.54 -2.22 10.82
CA LEU A 70 -6.25 -1.19 9.82
C LEU A 70 -5.63 -1.72 8.52
N ASP A 71 -5.23 -2.99 8.47
CA ASP A 71 -4.91 -3.69 7.21
C ASP A 71 -6.17 -3.94 6.38
N VAL A 72 -7.31 -4.15 7.04
CA VAL A 72 -8.57 -4.54 6.40
C VAL A 72 -9.52 -3.36 6.23
N GLY A 73 -9.45 -2.37 7.12
CA GLY A 73 -10.35 -1.23 7.11
C GLY A 73 -9.68 0.07 7.50
N ASN A 74 -10.41 1.16 7.34
CA ASN A 74 -9.91 2.52 7.62
C ASN A 74 -10.72 3.22 8.71
N SER A 75 -11.38 2.46 9.59
CA SER A 75 -12.28 3.00 10.59
C SER A 75 -11.96 2.52 12.00
N CYS A 76 -12.30 3.32 13.01
CA CYS A 76 -12.16 2.94 14.41
C CYS A 76 -13.10 1.76 14.76
N PRO A 77 -12.61 0.69 15.41
CA PRO A 77 -13.44 -0.45 15.82
C PRO A 77 -14.60 -0.07 16.76
N THR A 78 -14.43 0.95 17.60
CA THR A 78 -15.42 1.35 18.60
C THR A 78 -16.44 2.35 18.06
N CYS A 79 -15.99 3.48 17.52
CA CYS A 79 -16.90 4.55 17.08
C CYS A 79 -17.16 4.58 15.57
N LYS A 80 -16.51 3.70 14.79
CA LYS A 80 -16.62 3.64 13.32
C LYS A 80 -16.25 4.94 12.60
N HIS A 81 -15.55 5.85 13.28
CA HIS A 81 -15.03 7.05 12.66
C HIS A 81 -13.98 6.69 11.62
N LEU A 82 -14.06 7.29 10.43
CA LEU A 82 -13.07 7.09 9.37
C LEU A 82 -11.76 7.78 9.75
N LEU A 83 -10.71 6.99 9.90
CA LEU A 83 -9.40 7.44 10.35
C LEU A 83 -8.60 8.00 9.18
N PHE A 84 -8.55 7.27 8.07
CA PHE A 84 -7.86 7.71 6.85
C PHE A 84 -8.67 7.44 5.59
N GLU A 85 -8.36 8.15 4.52
CA GLU A 85 -8.90 7.88 3.20
C GLU A 85 -8.39 6.53 2.68
N ASP A 86 -9.31 5.69 2.23
CA ASP A 86 -8.93 4.47 1.51
C ASP A 86 -8.34 4.92 0.18
N SER A 87 -7.05 4.70 -0.01
CA SER A 87 -6.28 5.09 -1.20
C SER A 87 -6.74 4.39 -2.51
N GLY A 88 -7.98 3.88 -2.56
CA GLY A 88 -8.54 3.14 -3.68
C GLY A 88 -7.73 1.89 -3.98
N ARG A 89 -7.07 1.31 -2.97
CA ARG A 89 -6.21 0.14 -3.17
C ARG A 89 -7.09 -0.98 -3.73
N ARG A 90 -6.65 -1.53 -4.86
CA ARG A 90 -7.27 -2.74 -5.42
C ARG A 90 -7.13 -3.83 -4.38
N VAL A 91 -8.23 -4.52 -4.10
CA VAL A 91 -8.18 -5.62 -3.14
C VAL A 91 -7.41 -6.74 -3.79
N SER A 92 -6.26 -7.07 -3.22
CA SER A 92 -5.44 -8.18 -3.68
C SER A 92 -6.04 -9.51 -3.18
N GLN A 93 -5.63 -10.61 -3.81
CA GLN A 93 -6.01 -11.94 -3.36
C GLN A 93 -5.53 -12.21 -1.92
N SER A 94 -4.34 -11.70 -1.57
CA SER A 94 -3.79 -11.83 -0.21
C SER A 94 -4.67 -11.12 0.82
N ASP A 95 -5.18 -9.92 0.48
CA ASP A 95 -6.10 -9.18 1.36
C ASP A 95 -7.39 -9.98 1.58
N ALA A 96 -7.97 -10.52 0.51
CA ALA A 96 -9.18 -11.35 0.59
C ALA A 96 -8.97 -12.58 1.48
N GLU A 97 -7.87 -13.30 1.32
CA GLU A 97 -7.51 -14.48 2.12
C GLU A 97 -7.34 -14.12 3.60
N HIS A 98 -6.66 -13.01 3.90
CA HIS A 98 -6.49 -12.50 5.26
C HIS A 98 -7.83 -12.17 5.93
N VAL A 99 -8.72 -11.46 5.23
CA VAL A 99 -10.06 -11.13 5.77
C VAL A 99 -10.87 -12.39 6.04
N VAL A 100 -10.88 -13.33 5.10
CA VAL A 100 -11.63 -14.59 5.25
C VAL A 100 -11.10 -15.39 6.43
N TYR A 101 -9.77 -15.51 6.57
CA TYR A 101 -9.13 -16.17 7.70
C TYR A 101 -9.50 -15.51 9.04
N PHE A 102 -9.37 -14.18 9.12
CA PHE A 102 -9.66 -13.43 10.34
C PHE A 102 -11.13 -13.54 10.74
N VAL A 103 -12.05 -13.34 9.79
CA VAL A 103 -13.49 -13.41 10.06
C VAL A 103 -13.91 -14.83 10.43
N LYS A 104 -13.33 -15.86 9.80
CA LYS A 104 -13.55 -17.26 10.18
C LYS A 104 -13.09 -17.54 11.62
N ARG A 105 -11.94 -17.00 12.02
CA ARG A 105 -11.41 -17.15 13.37
C ARG A 105 -12.29 -16.48 14.43
N MET A 106 -12.88 -15.33 14.12
CA MET A 106 -13.69 -14.54 15.06
C MET A 106 -15.18 -14.93 15.10
N PHE A 107 -15.75 -15.27 13.95
CA PHE A 107 -17.21 -15.44 13.77
C PHE A 107 -17.58 -16.82 13.20
N GLY A 108 -16.61 -17.74 13.10
CA GLY A 108 -16.80 -19.09 12.60
C GLY A 108 -17.24 -19.15 11.13
N VAL A 109 -17.82 -20.28 10.74
CA VAL A 109 -18.19 -20.61 9.35
C VAL A 109 -19.26 -19.67 8.77
N VAL A 110 -20.12 -19.09 9.62
CA VAL A 110 -21.16 -18.15 9.18
C VAL A 110 -20.55 -16.79 8.82
N GLY A 111 -19.54 -16.35 9.57
CA GLY A 111 -18.77 -15.15 9.24
C GLY A 111 -17.99 -15.30 7.94
N GLU A 112 -17.34 -16.45 7.75
CA GLU A 112 -16.56 -16.78 6.56
C GLU A 112 -17.38 -16.60 5.27
N LYS A 113 -18.59 -17.18 5.21
CA LYS A 113 -19.47 -17.06 4.03
C LYS A 113 -19.90 -15.61 3.76
N ARG A 114 -20.11 -14.82 4.82
CA ARG A 114 -20.48 -13.40 4.69
C ARG A 114 -19.30 -12.55 4.21
N ALA A 115 -18.11 -12.81 4.73
CA ALA A 115 -16.88 -12.14 4.27
C ALA A 115 -16.61 -12.44 2.79
N MET A 116 -16.65 -13.71 2.39
CA MET A 116 -16.52 -14.14 0.99
C MET A 116 -17.53 -13.43 0.09
N ALA A 117 -18.81 -13.41 0.47
CA ALA A 117 -19.85 -12.75 -0.33
C ALA A 117 -19.64 -11.23 -0.44
N ALA A 118 -19.11 -10.59 0.60
CA ALA A 118 -18.78 -9.16 0.57
C ALA A 118 -17.58 -8.89 -0.37
N ILE A 119 -16.53 -9.71 -0.28
CA ILE A 119 -15.33 -9.62 -1.13
C ILE A 119 -15.71 -9.77 -2.59
N VAL A 120 -16.50 -10.78 -2.96
CA VAL A 120 -16.93 -11.00 -4.35
C VAL A 120 -17.66 -9.78 -4.92
N ARG A 121 -18.54 -9.13 -4.13
CA ARG A 121 -19.23 -7.90 -4.59
C ARG A 121 -18.27 -6.73 -4.76
N LEU A 122 -17.27 -6.63 -3.89
CA LEU A 122 -16.28 -5.56 -3.94
C LEU A 122 -15.39 -5.71 -5.17
N VAL A 123 -14.86 -6.91 -5.41
CA VAL A 123 -14.04 -7.23 -6.58
C VAL A 123 -14.83 -6.99 -7.87
N GLY A 124 -16.08 -7.46 -7.95
CA GLY A 124 -16.94 -7.21 -9.12
C GLY A 124 -17.18 -5.72 -9.38
N LYS A 125 -17.29 -4.88 -8.33
CA LYS A 125 -17.36 -3.42 -8.50
C LYS A 125 -16.04 -2.84 -9.01
N GLN A 126 -14.90 -3.32 -8.52
CA GLN A 126 -13.58 -2.86 -8.98
C GLN A 126 -13.35 -3.21 -10.46
N GLU A 127 -13.72 -4.42 -10.89
CA GLU A 127 -13.64 -4.85 -12.29
C GLU A 127 -14.52 -3.99 -13.21
N ALA A 128 -15.77 -3.71 -12.79
CA ALA A 128 -16.67 -2.86 -13.55
C ALA A 128 -16.14 -1.43 -13.71
N GLU A 129 -15.56 -0.86 -12.65
CA GLU A 129 -14.95 0.46 -12.70
C GLU A 129 -13.71 0.46 -13.61
N GLN A 130 -12.89 -0.59 -13.56
CA GLN A 130 -11.74 -0.72 -14.44
C GLN A 130 -12.16 -0.83 -15.92
N ALA A 131 -13.19 -1.63 -16.22
CA ALA A 131 -13.73 -1.73 -17.58
C ALA A 131 -14.24 -0.36 -18.08
N ARG A 132 -14.88 0.43 -17.20
CA ARG A 132 -15.30 1.80 -17.50
C ARG A 132 -14.11 2.70 -17.82
N GLN A 133 -13.06 2.67 -16.99
CA GLN A 133 -11.85 3.46 -17.21
C GLN A 133 -11.11 3.06 -18.50
N GLN A 134 -11.06 1.77 -18.83
CA GLN A 134 -10.45 1.28 -20.07
C GLN A 134 -11.22 1.77 -21.31
N ARG A 135 -12.56 1.81 -21.26
CA ARG A 135 -13.37 2.36 -22.35
C ARG A 135 -13.07 3.84 -22.58
N ILE A 136 -13.09 4.65 -21.51
CA ILE A 136 -12.78 6.08 -21.58
C ILE A 136 -11.36 6.31 -22.14
N ARG A 137 -10.37 5.54 -21.66
CA ARG A 137 -8.99 5.64 -22.16
C ARG A 137 -8.89 5.24 -23.63
N GLY A 138 -9.57 4.18 -24.04
CA GLY A 138 -9.61 3.74 -25.44
C GLY A 138 -10.25 4.79 -26.36
N GLU A 139 -11.32 5.44 -25.92
CA GLU A 139 -11.96 6.55 -26.63
C GLU A 139 -11.05 7.78 -26.72
N ALA A 140 -10.36 8.13 -25.63
CA ALA A 140 -9.40 9.24 -25.62
C ALA A 140 -8.23 8.99 -26.60
N VAL A 141 -7.69 7.76 -26.66
CA VAL A 141 -6.63 7.40 -27.60
C VAL A 141 -7.13 7.46 -29.04
N LYS A 142 -8.33 6.95 -29.32
CA LYS A 142 -8.93 7.06 -30.67
C LYS A 142 -9.15 8.51 -31.08
N ASN A 143 -9.63 9.35 -30.17
CA ASN A 143 -9.86 10.76 -30.43
C ASN A 143 -8.54 11.52 -30.66
N ALA A 144 -7.50 11.23 -29.87
CA ALA A 144 -6.16 11.79 -30.07
C ALA A 144 -5.60 11.42 -31.45
N LYS A 145 -5.69 10.14 -31.84
CA LYS A 145 -5.24 9.67 -33.16
C LYS A 145 -6.05 10.28 -34.32
N ALA A 146 -7.36 10.45 -34.16
CA ALA A 146 -8.19 11.12 -35.16
C ALA A 146 -7.81 12.60 -35.33
N LYS A 147 -7.44 13.26 -34.23
CA LYS A 147 -6.97 14.66 -34.25
C LYS A 147 -5.60 14.82 -34.91
N GLU A 148 -4.73 13.81 -34.77
CA GLU A 148 -3.43 13.74 -35.46
C GLU A 148 -3.60 13.55 -36.97
N LEU A 149 -4.54 12.70 -37.41
CA LEU A 149 -4.88 12.51 -38.83
C LEU A 149 -5.58 13.71 -39.49
N GLN A 150 -6.13 14.63 -38.69
CA GLN A 150 -6.74 15.89 -39.15
C GLN A 150 -5.81 17.10 -38.96
N ALA A 151 -4.60 16.91 -38.43
CA ALA A 151 -3.61 17.97 -38.46
C ALA A 151 -3.34 18.30 -39.94
N PRO A 152 -3.44 19.59 -40.34
CA PRO A 152 -3.02 19.99 -41.67
C PRO A 152 -1.59 19.49 -41.87
N GLN A 153 -1.36 18.77 -42.97
CA GLN A 153 -0.03 18.75 -43.55
C GLN A 153 0.26 20.21 -43.88
N ASP A 154 1.00 20.89 -43.00
CA ASP A 154 1.58 22.18 -43.34
C ASP A 154 2.43 21.87 -44.58
N ASP A 155 2.03 22.45 -45.71
CA ASP A 155 2.72 22.35 -46.98
C ASP A 155 4.19 22.69 -46.71
N PHE A 156 5.04 21.66 -46.69
CA PHE A 156 6.48 21.83 -46.73
C PHE A 156 6.74 22.46 -48.09
N VAL A 157 6.96 23.77 -48.06
CA VAL A 157 7.31 24.58 -49.22
C VAL A 157 8.49 23.90 -49.89
N ASP A 158 8.31 23.47 -51.13
CA ASP A 158 9.39 23.19 -52.07
C ASP A 158 10.20 24.49 -52.21
N ASP A 159 11.21 24.65 -51.36
CA ASP A 159 12.31 25.59 -51.61
C ASP A 159 13.44 24.73 -52.20
N ASP A 160 13.37 24.60 -53.53
CA ASP A 160 14.51 24.36 -54.39
C ASP A 160 15.62 25.35 -54.00
N ASP A 161 16.64 24.86 -53.31
CA ASP A 161 17.99 25.38 -53.47
C ASP A 161 18.95 24.19 -53.48
N ASP A 162 19.34 23.86 -54.71
CA ASP A 162 20.49 23.06 -55.09
C ASP A 162 21.76 23.55 -54.36
N ASP A 163 22.38 22.70 -53.54
CA ASP A 163 23.83 22.74 -53.37
C ASP A 163 24.40 21.32 -53.24
N TRP A 164 24.61 20.77 -54.43
CA TRP A 164 25.54 19.68 -54.73
C TRP A 164 26.99 20.11 -54.48
N MET A 165 27.62 19.55 -53.46
CA MET A 165 29.07 19.28 -53.38
C MET A 165 29.19 17.98 -52.56
N ASP A 166 29.17 16.80 -53.18
CA ASP A 166 30.36 16.11 -53.72
C ASP A 166 31.66 16.50 -53.02
N ASP A 167 32.05 15.73 -52.00
CA ASP A 167 33.46 15.34 -51.90
C ASP A 167 33.60 14.05 -51.07
N SER A 168 33.85 12.97 -51.81
CA SER A 168 34.98 12.06 -51.64
C SER A 168 35.34 11.58 -50.21
N ASP A 169 35.15 10.26 -50.04
CA ASP A 169 36.22 9.33 -49.66
C ASP A 169 36.81 9.44 -48.24
N ALA A 170 36.27 8.64 -47.32
CA ALA A 170 37.01 8.16 -46.15
C ALA A 170 36.42 6.86 -45.63
N GLU A 171 36.83 5.76 -46.24
CA GLU A 171 36.87 4.42 -45.64
C GLU A 171 37.39 4.53 -44.18
N LYS A 172 36.55 4.19 -43.21
CA LYS A 172 37.00 3.82 -41.87
C LYS A 172 36.24 2.59 -41.40
N ASP A 173 36.85 1.46 -41.70
CA ASP A 173 36.80 0.25 -40.90
C ASP A 173 36.97 0.60 -39.41
N PHE A 174 35.97 0.25 -38.60
CA PHE A 174 36.16 0.02 -37.17
C PHE A 174 35.43 -1.27 -36.79
N GLU A 175 36.18 -2.34 -36.97
CA GLU A 175 36.09 -3.62 -36.28
C GLU A 175 36.52 -3.42 -34.81
N MET A 176 35.79 -4.01 -33.85
CA MET A 176 36.08 -4.28 -32.42
C MET A 176 34.85 -3.94 -31.56
N ASP A 177 34.44 -4.74 -30.58
CA ASP A 177 34.80 -6.09 -30.16
C ASP A 177 33.67 -6.53 -29.21
N GLU A 178 33.46 -7.83 -29.07
CA GLU A 178 32.58 -8.40 -28.06
C GLU A 178 33.24 -8.32 -26.66
N GLU A 179 32.41 -8.49 -25.63
CA GLU A 179 32.77 -8.80 -24.23
C GLU A 179 33.28 -7.65 -23.34
N ASP A 180 32.52 -7.31 -22.30
CA ASP A 180 33.04 -7.47 -20.93
C ASP A 180 31.91 -7.60 -19.90
N GLY A 181 32.05 -8.61 -19.05
CA GLY A 181 31.22 -8.88 -17.89
C GLY A 181 31.63 -8.03 -16.70
N GLY A 182 30.66 -7.73 -15.84
CA GLY A 182 30.92 -7.02 -14.59
C GLY A 182 29.89 -7.37 -13.54
N GLY A 183 30.03 -8.55 -12.96
CA GLY A 183 29.27 -8.94 -11.77
C GLY A 183 29.64 -8.03 -10.59
N ILE A 184 28.64 -7.37 -10.00
CA ILE A 184 28.78 -6.73 -8.69
C ILE A 184 28.34 -7.76 -7.65
N VAL A 185 29.35 -8.33 -6.99
CA VAL A 185 29.23 -8.99 -5.69
C VAL A 185 29.37 -7.88 -4.66
N LEU A 186 28.34 -7.64 -3.85
CA LEU A 186 28.49 -6.89 -2.61
C LEU A 186 28.42 -7.90 -1.47
N GLU A 187 29.60 -8.10 -0.90
CA GLU A 187 29.90 -8.97 0.22
C GLU A 187 29.19 -8.51 1.49
N GLU A 188 28.88 -9.53 2.28
CA GLU A 188 28.39 -9.49 3.64
C GLU A 188 29.48 -8.93 4.57
N GLU A 189 29.17 -7.91 5.37
CA GLU A 189 29.96 -7.62 6.58
C GLU A 189 29.18 -8.08 7.80
N ASP A 190 29.62 -9.21 8.31
CA ASP A 190 29.39 -9.70 9.66
C ASP A 190 29.81 -8.66 10.71
N THR A 191 28.95 -8.39 11.68
CA THR A 191 29.39 -7.85 12.98
C THR A 191 28.65 -8.58 14.09
N GLU A 192 29.23 -9.72 14.49
CA GLU A 192 28.87 -10.45 15.70
C GLU A 192 29.62 -9.90 16.95
N PRO A 193 29.23 -10.31 18.16
CA PRO A 193 29.06 -9.41 19.30
C PRO A 193 30.22 -9.44 20.29
N GLN A 194 30.43 -8.33 21.01
CA GLN A 194 31.26 -8.34 22.21
C GLN A 194 30.41 -8.42 23.48
N SER A 195 30.65 -9.51 24.21
CA SER A 195 30.27 -9.74 25.59
C SER A 195 31.40 -9.27 26.52
N ALA A 196 31.05 -8.59 27.62
CA ALA A 196 31.76 -8.50 28.90
C ALA A 196 30.88 -7.67 29.85
N ALA A 197 30.20 -8.24 30.85
CA ALA A 197 30.76 -8.65 32.14
C ALA A 197 31.57 -7.53 32.81
N ILE A 198 30.93 -6.79 33.74
CA ILE A 198 31.23 -6.68 35.17
C ILE A 198 29.96 -6.19 35.87
#